data_AF-A0A7S2HAG9-F1
#
_entry.id   AF-A0A7S2HAG9-F1
#
_cell.length_a   1.000
_cell.length_b   1.000
_cell.length_c   1.000
_cell.angle_alpha   90.00
_cell.angle_beta   90.00
_cell.angle_gamma   90.00
#
_symmetry.space_group_name_H-M   'P 1'
#
loop_
_entity.id
_entity.type
_entity.pdbx_description
1 polymer ?
#
loop_
_entity_poly.entity_id
_entity_poly.type
_entity_poly.pdbx_seq_one_letter_code
_entity_poly.pdbx_strand_id
1 'polypeptide(L)'
;TGRLPLMLPATEGDSIPPGEGKTVAYTERMETSYRSTSFKAAYPFGHGLAYTRFEYLDPSVVGCGVDLCVEVRVRNVGRAPGRAVAQLYLDFPMGAGLPAPFLKGFQRTAVLLPRRTGVVTFRLTDRDLSYYNSVLGTFEKVSAATALIGESSADIRQRLPLMEARNDLWVDFLDLIIFICAL
;
A
#
# COMPACT_ATOMS: atom_id res chain seq x y z
N THR A 1 -11.37 15.88 3.72
CA THR A 1 -10.45 15.42 2.67
C THR A 1 -10.97 14.12 2.12
N GLY A 2 -11.43 14.15 0.87
CA GLY A 2 -11.85 12.96 0.12
C GLY A 2 -10.68 12.41 -0.69
N ARG A 3 -10.73 11.11 -1.00
CA ARG A 3 -9.80 10.43 -1.91
C ARG A 3 -10.66 9.63 -2.91
N LEU A 4 -10.21 9.54 -4.16
CA LEU A 4 -10.92 8.81 -5.20
C LEU A 4 -10.90 7.30 -4.92
N PRO A 5 -12.07 6.63 -4.85
CA PRO A 5 -12.15 5.18 -4.66
C PRO A 5 -11.95 4.39 -5.95
N LEU A 6 -11.69 5.08 -7.07
CA LEU A 6 -11.50 4.51 -8.39
C LEU A 6 -10.44 5.32 -9.14
N MET A 7 -9.76 4.69 -10.09
CA MET A 7 -8.92 5.40 -11.04
C MET A 7 -9.78 6.06 -12.10
N LEU A 8 -9.52 7.33 -12.41
CA LEU A 8 -10.06 7.98 -13.59
C LEU A 8 -9.03 7.85 -14.74
N PRO A 9 -9.37 7.12 -15.81
CA PRO A 9 -8.46 6.91 -16.91
C PRO A 9 -8.22 8.23 -17.68
N ALA A 10 -7.06 8.36 -18.30
CA ALA A 10 -6.75 9.54 -19.12
C ALA A 10 -7.55 9.56 -20.42
N THR A 11 -7.75 8.40 -21.02
CA THR A 11 -8.57 8.19 -22.21
C THR A 11 -9.42 6.92 -22.05
N GLU A 12 -10.46 6.73 -22.86
CA GLU A 12 -11.25 5.49 -22.82
C GLU A 12 -10.40 4.24 -23.08
N GLY A 13 -9.33 4.37 -23.88
CA GLY A 13 -8.37 3.30 -24.14
C GLY A 13 -7.50 2.90 -22.94
N ASP A 14 -7.47 3.71 -21.88
CA ASP A 14 -6.80 3.39 -20.61
C ASP A 14 -7.75 2.69 -19.61
N SER A 15 -8.82 2.08 -20.13
CA SER A 15 -9.80 1.33 -19.36
C SER A 15 -10.11 0.00 -20.02
N ILE A 16 -10.68 -0.93 -19.25
CA ILE A 16 -11.12 -2.22 -19.78
C ILE A 16 -12.36 -1.95 -20.65
N PRO A 17 -12.35 -2.34 -21.93
CA PRO A 17 -13.46 -2.07 -22.83
C PRO A 17 -14.70 -2.87 -22.39
N PRO A 18 -15.91 -2.35 -22.62
CA PRO A 18 -17.14 -3.09 -22.34
C PRO A 18 -17.21 -4.35 -23.21
N GLY A 19 -17.69 -5.44 -22.63
CA GLY A 19 -17.89 -6.69 -23.37
C GLY A 19 -19.11 -6.61 -24.28
N GLU A 20 -18.93 -6.90 -25.56
CA GLU A 20 -20.00 -6.95 -26.56
C GLU A 20 -20.50 -8.40 -26.73
N GLY A 21 -21.25 -8.93 -25.76
CA GLY A 21 -21.77 -10.30 -25.87
C GLY A 21 -22.48 -10.81 -24.62
N LYS A 22 -23.05 -12.02 -24.72
CA LYS A 22 -23.66 -12.72 -23.57
C LYS A 22 -22.62 -13.32 -22.62
N THR A 23 -21.39 -13.48 -23.08
CA THR A 23 -20.26 -14.01 -22.32
C THR A 23 -19.11 -13.03 -22.45
N VAL A 24 -18.53 -12.65 -21.32
CA VAL A 24 -17.40 -11.71 -21.25
C VAL A 24 -16.22 -12.46 -20.65
N ALA A 25 -15.13 -12.56 -21.42
CA ALA A 25 -13.89 -13.16 -20.96
C ALA A 25 -13.00 -12.10 -20.32
N TYR A 26 -12.59 -12.34 -19.07
CA TYR A 26 -11.75 -11.42 -18.28
C TYR A 26 -10.27 -11.66 -18.62
N THR A 27 -9.86 -11.19 -19.80
CA THR A 27 -8.51 -11.40 -20.34
C THR A 27 -7.43 -10.63 -19.58
N GLU A 28 -7.81 -9.54 -18.91
CA GLU A 28 -6.97 -8.67 -18.09
C GLU A 28 -6.51 -9.32 -16.78
N ARG A 29 -7.14 -10.41 -16.35
CA ARG A 29 -6.83 -11.10 -15.09
C ARG A 29 -6.81 -10.14 -13.89
N MET A 30 -5.64 -9.91 -13.28
CA MET A 30 -5.47 -9.04 -12.11
C MET A 30 -5.05 -7.61 -12.47
N GLU A 31 -4.80 -7.32 -13.75
CA GLU A 31 -4.36 -6.02 -14.29
C GLU A 31 -5.54 -5.06 -14.41
N THR A 32 -6.25 -4.83 -13.31
CA THR A 32 -7.43 -3.97 -13.28
C THR A 32 -7.11 -2.59 -12.71
N SER A 33 -7.59 -1.54 -13.37
CA SER A 33 -7.47 -0.16 -12.89
C SER A 33 -6.01 0.22 -12.57
N TYR A 34 -5.74 0.77 -11.38
CA TYR A 34 -4.40 1.16 -10.92
C TYR A 34 -3.40 0.00 -10.83
N ARG A 35 -3.87 -1.25 -10.89
CA ARG A 35 -3.01 -2.43 -10.90
C ARG A 35 -2.45 -2.72 -12.28
N SER A 36 -3.03 -2.13 -13.32
CA SER A 36 -2.47 -2.22 -14.66
C SER A 36 -1.26 -1.31 -14.79
N THR A 37 -0.14 -1.87 -15.21
CA THR A 37 1.05 -1.08 -15.57
C THR A 37 0.90 -0.35 -16.91
N SER A 38 -0.08 -0.75 -17.73
CA SER A 38 -0.30 -0.21 -19.07
C SER A 38 -1.29 0.97 -19.11
N PHE A 39 -2.21 1.06 -18.15
CA PHE A 39 -3.22 2.12 -18.14
C PHE A 39 -2.67 3.45 -17.61
N LYS A 40 -2.95 4.54 -18.35
CA LYS A 40 -2.61 5.89 -17.90
C LYS A 40 -3.77 6.50 -17.13
N ALA A 41 -3.49 6.97 -15.92
CA ALA A 41 -4.48 7.66 -15.08
C ALA A 41 -4.40 9.18 -15.26
N ALA A 42 -5.53 9.82 -15.54
CA ALA A 42 -5.66 11.26 -15.33
C ALA A 42 -5.69 11.57 -13.83
N TYR A 43 -6.45 10.77 -13.08
CA TYR A 43 -6.41 10.79 -11.62
C TYR A 43 -6.23 9.37 -11.09
N PRO A 44 -5.10 9.07 -10.42
CA PRO A 44 -4.83 7.74 -9.92
C PRO A 44 -5.77 7.36 -8.77
N PHE A 45 -5.84 6.07 -8.48
CA PHE A 45 -6.59 5.58 -7.34
C PHE A 45 -6.07 6.22 -6.04
N GLY A 46 -6.99 6.60 -5.17
CA GLY A 46 -6.65 7.28 -3.93
C GLY A 46 -6.19 8.73 -4.11
N HIS A 47 -6.26 9.31 -5.32
CA HIS A 47 -5.91 10.71 -5.52
C HIS A 47 -6.90 11.64 -4.79
N GLY A 48 -6.38 12.75 -4.26
CA GLY A 48 -7.19 13.77 -3.63
C GLY A 48 -6.34 14.95 -3.19
N LEU A 49 -6.86 16.16 -3.36
CA LEU A 49 -6.19 17.37 -2.94
C LEU A 49 -6.52 17.70 -1.49
N ALA A 50 -5.58 18.35 -0.82
CA ALA A 50 -5.74 18.89 0.51
C ALA A 50 -5.34 20.37 0.52
N TYR A 51 -6.04 21.17 1.32
CA TYR A 51 -5.69 22.59 1.54
C TYR A 51 -4.41 22.78 2.37
N THR A 52 -3.86 21.70 2.90
CA THR A 52 -2.59 21.68 3.61
C THR A 52 -1.71 20.57 3.06
N ARG A 53 -0.41 20.63 3.34
CA ARG A 53 0.57 19.62 2.95
C ARG A 53 0.92 18.75 4.15
N PHE A 54 1.07 17.46 3.91
CA PHE A 54 1.50 16.50 4.91
C PHE A 54 2.85 15.91 4.52
N GLU A 55 3.69 15.68 5.52
CA GLU A 55 4.97 14.99 5.38
C GLU A 55 4.86 13.65 6.08
N TYR A 56 5.36 12.61 5.44
CA TYR A 56 5.38 11.25 5.98
C TYR A 56 6.80 10.97 6.43
N LEU A 57 6.97 10.72 7.72
CA LEU A 57 8.26 10.41 8.33
C LEU A 57 8.53 8.91 8.25
N ASP A 58 9.71 8.49 8.69
CA ASP A 58 10.17 7.11 8.61
C ASP A 58 9.16 6.15 9.23
N PRO A 59 8.68 5.15 8.46
CA PRO A 59 7.82 4.10 8.98
C PRO A 59 8.64 3.06 9.73
N SER A 60 8.00 2.38 10.68
CA SER A 60 8.62 1.29 11.43
C SER A 60 7.66 0.13 11.63
N VAL A 61 8.21 -1.06 11.83
CA VAL A 61 7.44 -2.22 12.26
C VAL A 61 7.21 -2.13 13.76
N VAL A 62 5.98 -2.34 14.20
CA VAL A 62 5.61 -2.43 15.62
C VAL A 62 4.89 -3.75 15.88
N GLY A 63 5.24 -4.40 16.99
CA GLY A 63 4.57 -5.64 17.38
C GLY A 63 3.12 -5.37 17.80
N CYS A 64 2.16 -6.10 17.22
CA CYS A 64 0.74 -6.00 17.59
C CYS A 64 0.07 -7.37 17.80
N GLY A 65 0.67 -8.16 18.68
CA GLY A 65 0.18 -9.50 19.00
C GLY A 65 0.59 -10.50 17.93
N VAL A 66 -0.40 -11.14 17.30
CA VAL A 66 -0.19 -12.16 16.25
C VAL A 66 -0.02 -11.57 14.85
N ASP A 67 -0.41 -10.31 14.67
CA ASP A 67 -0.37 -9.63 13.37
C ASP A 67 0.83 -8.68 13.28
N LEU A 68 1.20 -8.35 12.05
CA LEU A 68 2.22 -7.35 11.75
C LEU A 68 1.58 -5.97 11.76
N CYS A 69 2.14 -5.01 12.50
CA CYS A 69 1.72 -3.62 12.40
C CYS A 69 2.83 -2.73 11.82
N VAL A 70 2.45 -1.89 10.86
CA VAL A 70 3.33 -0.87 10.26
C VAL A 70 2.86 0.49 10.75
N GLU A 71 3.72 1.19 11.47
CA GLU A 71 3.47 2.53 11.96
C GLU A 71 4.12 3.57 11.05
N VAL A 72 3.40 4.67 10.81
CA VAL A 72 3.94 5.85 10.11
C VAL A 72 3.52 7.12 10.81
N ARG A 73 4.47 8.04 10.98
CA ARG A 73 4.19 9.38 11.52
C ARG A 73 3.90 10.34 10.38
N VAL A 74 2.78 11.05 10.49
CA VAL A 74 2.31 12.02 9.50
C VAL A 74 2.28 13.41 10.12
N ARG A 75 3.06 14.33 9.58
CA ARG A 75 3.18 15.71 10.08
C ARG A 75 2.47 16.68 9.15
N ASN A 76 1.62 17.55 9.69
CA ASN A 76 1.07 18.67 8.92
C ASN A 76 2.13 19.78 8.81
N VAL A 77 2.65 20.00 7.61
CA VAL A 77 3.67 21.03 7.31
C VAL A 77 3.09 22.28 6.65
N GLY A 78 1.80 22.30 6.35
CA GLY A 78 1.13 23.49 5.82
C GLY A 78 0.61 24.42 6.92
N ARG A 79 -0.18 25.41 6.48
CA ARG A 79 -0.68 26.52 7.33
C ARG A 79 -2.12 26.33 7.82
N ALA A 80 -2.84 25.35 7.28
CA ALA A 80 -4.23 25.09 7.62
C ALA A 80 -4.37 23.76 8.38
N PRO A 81 -5.36 23.63 9.29
CA PRO A 81 -5.70 22.35 9.87
C PRO A 81 -6.25 21.39 8.81
N GLY A 82 -5.96 20.10 8.93
CA GLY A 82 -6.44 19.12 7.96
C GLY A 82 -6.31 17.67 8.43
N ARG A 83 -6.88 16.75 7.67
CA ARG A 83 -6.72 15.30 7.88
C ARG A 83 -5.98 14.68 6.71
N ALA A 84 -4.93 13.93 6.99
CA ALA A 84 -4.27 13.10 6.00
C ALA A 84 -5.00 11.75 5.86
N VAL A 85 -4.94 11.17 4.66
CA VAL A 85 -5.40 9.80 4.41
C VAL A 85 -4.18 9.04 3.92
N ALA A 86 -3.58 8.25 4.80
CA ALA A 86 -2.45 7.41 4.51
C ALA A 86 -2.93 6.06 3.95
N GLN A 87 -2.31 5.61 2.88
CA GLN A 87 -2.62 4.37 2.18
C GLN A 87 -1.37 3.51 2.19
N LEU A 88 -1.53 2.23 2.57
CA LEU A 88 -0.47 1.23 2.58
C LEU A 88 -0.75 0.21 1.48
N TYR A 89 0.22 0.10 0.58
CA TYR A 89 0.28 -0.89 -0.48
C TYR A 89 1.39 -1.90 -0.18
N LEU A 90 1.18 -3.17 -0.50
CA LEU A 90 2.24 -4.18 -0.44
C LEU A 90 2.70 -4.52 -1.84
N ASP A 91 4.00 -4.38 -2.05
CA ASP A 91 4.70 -4.85 -3.23
C ASP A 91 5.33 -6.21 -2.93
N PHE A 92 4.97 -7.20 -3.75
CA PHE A 92 5.35 -8.59 -3.57
C PHE A 92 6.57 -8.93 -4.44
N PRO A 93 7.38 -9.93 -4.06
CA PRO A 93 8.55 -10.30 -4.83
C PRO A 93 8.15 -10.81 -6.23
N MET A 94 9.03 -10.63 -7.22
CA MET A 94 8.76 -11.02 -8.62
C MET A 94 8.30 -12.48 -8.77
N GLY A 95 8.72 -13.38 -7.88
CA GLY A 95 8.31 -14.79 -7.89
C GLY A 95 6.81 -15.02 -7.68
N ALA A 96 6.08 -14.05 -7.09
CA ALA A 96 4.64 -14.14 -6.89
C ALA A 96 3.82 -13.87 -8.17
N GLY A 97 4.45 -13.36 -9.25
CA GLY A 97 3.78 -13.08 -10.53
C GLY A 97 2.68 -12.02 -10.43
N LEU A 98 2.73 -11.16 -9.40
CA LEU A 98 1.76 -10.12 -9.15
C LEU A 98 2.15 -8.83 -9.89
N PRO A 99 1.21 -8.16 -10.58
CA PRO A 99 1.55 -7.13 -11.55
C PRO A 99 1.85 -5.75 -10.97
N ALA A 100 1.30 -5.45 -9.79
CA ALA A 100 1.41 -4.15 -9.15
C ALA A 100 1.19 -4.26 -7.63
N PRO A 101 1.58 -3.23 -6.87
CA PRO A 101 1.34 -3.18 -5.43
C PRO A 101 -0.15 -3.20 -5.07
N PHE A 102 -0.51 -3.99 -4.06
CA PHE A 102 -1.90 -4.15 -3.61
C PHE A 102 -2.19 -3.26 -2.42
N LEU A 103 -3.27 -2.47 -2.46
CA LEU A 103 -3.76 -1.76 -1.27
C LEU A 103 -4.18 -2.79 -0.21
N LYS A 104 -3.55 -2.74 0.97
CA LYS A 104 -3.90 -3.59 2.12
C LYS A 104 -4.56 -2.82 3.25
N GLY A 105 -4.28 -1.53 3.36
CA GLY A 105 -4.89 -0.70 4.40
C GLY A 105 -4.90 0.77 4.02
N PHE A 106 -5.87 1.49 4.58
CA PHE A 106 -5.86 2.94 4.56
C PHE A 106 -6.38 3.44 5.91
N GLN A 107 -5.84 4.56 6.36
CA GLN A 107 -6.27 5.19 7.59
C GLN A 107 -6.26 6.70 7.45
N ARG A 108 -7.20 7.32 8.15
CA ARG A 108 -7.34 8.77 8.18
C ARG A 108 -6.91 9.26 9.55
N THR A 109 -6.02 10.25 9.57
CA THR A 109 -5.61 10.86 10.83
C THR A 109 -6.77 11.62 11.48
N ALA A 110 -6.64 11.90 12.78
CA ALA A 110 -7.36 12.99 13.40
C ALA A 110 -7.03 14.34 12.70
N VAL A 111 -7.75 15.40 13.07
CA VAL A 111 -7.42 16.75 12.57
C VAL A 111 -6.05 17.15 13.11
N LEU A 112 -5.08 17.33 12.23
CA LEU A 112 -3.75 17.81 12.56
C LEU A 112 -3.72 19.32 12.37
N LEU A 113 -3.43 20.06 13.45
CA LEU A 113 -3.11 21.48 13.38
C LEU A 113 -1.75 21.68 12.66
N PRO A 114 -1.45 22.87 12.14
CA PRO A 114 -0.14 23.18 11.58
C PRO A 114 1.00 22.77 12.52
N ARG A 115 2.04 22.12 11.97
CA ARG A 115 3.22 21.58 12.68
C ARG A 115 2.93 20.45 13.67
N ARG A 116 1.70 19.93 13.74
CA ARG A 116 1.39 18.74 14.56
C ARG A 116 1.60 17.46 13.77
N THR A 117 1.99 16.43 14.50
CA THR A 117 2.21 15.08 14.00
C THR A 117 1.15 14.16 14.57
N GLY A 118 0.60 13.31 13.71
CA GLY A 118 -0.24 12.17 14.09
C GLY A 118 0.47 10.87 13.75
N VAL A 119 0.04 9.81 14.42
CA VAL A 119 0.51 8.44 14.17
C VAL A 119 -0.59 7.68 13.46
N VAL A 120 -0.22 6.87 12.49
CA VAL A 120 -1.11 5.95 11.78
C VAL A 120 -0.50 4.56 11.84
N THR A 121 -1.30 3.57 12.25
CA THR A 121 -0.84 2.19 12.44
C THR A 121 -1.66 1.25 11.58
N PHE A 122 -1.05 0.63 10.58
CA PHE A 122 -1.70 -0.35 9.72
C PHE A 122 -1.50 -1.75 10.27
N ARG A 123 -2.59 -2.47 10.52
CA ARG A 123 -2.55 -3.88 10.90
C ARG A 123 -2.62 -4.75 9.65
N LEU A 124 -1.63 -5.62 9.47
CA LEU A 124 -1.49 -6.57 8.38
C LEU A 124 -1.63 -7.97 8.94
N THR A 125 -2.66 -8.67 8.50
CA THR A 125 -2.89 -10.07 8.87
C THR A 125 -2.04 -11.01 8.02
N ASP A 126 -1.92 -12.27 8.44
CA ASP A 126 -1.26 -13.31 7.65
C ASP A 126 -1.85 -13.45 6.22
N ARG A 127 -3.16 -13.24 6.10
CA ARG A 127 -3.87 -13.23 4.82
C ARG A 127 -3.50 -12.02 3.95
N ASP A 128 -3.18 -10.88 4.55
CA ASP A 128 -2.72 -9.69 3.81
C ASP A 128 -1.32 -9.90 3.24
N LEU A 129 -0.49 -10.70 3.91
CA LEU A 129 0.85 -11.08 3.48
C LEU A 129 0.87 -12.31 2.56
N SER A 130 -0.31 -12.85 2.24
CA SER A 130 -0.45 -14.01 1.36
C SER A 130 -0.96 -13.63 -0.03
N TYR A 131 -0.54 -14.39 -1.05
CA TYR A 131 -1.09 -14.35 -2.40
C TYR A 131 -1.68 -15.71 -2.78
N TYR A 132 -2.59 -15.73 -3.76
CA TYR A 132 -3.21 -16.97 -4.22
C TYR A 132 -2.37 -17.61 -5.32
N ASN A 133 -1.87 -18.82 -5.09
CA ASN A 133 -1.17 -19.60 -6.09
C ASN A 133 -2.17 -20.48 -6.86
N SER A 134 -2.45 -20.14 -8.11
CA SER A 134 -3.44 -20.87 -8.92
C SER A 134 -3.00 -22.28 -9.33
N VAL A 135 -1.70 -22.58 -9.29
CA VAL A 135 -1.17 -23.91 -9.63
C VAL A 135 -1.43 -24.89 -8.49
N LEU A 136 -1.21 -24.44 -7.24
CA LEU A 136 -1.40 -25.25 -6.04
C LEU A 136 -2.82 -25.14 -5.45
N GLY A 137 -3.57 -24.11 -5.83
CA GLY A 137 -4.90 -23.84 -5.32
C GLY A 137 -4.93 -23.31 -3.88
N THR A 138 -3.79 -22.85 -3.35
CA THR A 138 -3.60 -22.45 -1.96
C THR A 138 -3.16 -20.99 -1.83
N PHE A 139 -3.36 -20.40 -0.65
CA PHE A 139 -2.74 -19.13 -0.28
C PHE A 139 -1.33 -19.40 0.21
N GLU A 140 -0.35 -18.69 -0.36
CA GLU A 140 1.05 -18.75 0.04
C GLU A 140 1.45 -17.44 0.68
N LYS A 141 1.97 -17.52 1.91
CA LYS A 141 2.55 -16.38 2.62
C LYS A 141 3.90 -16.04 2.00
N VAL A 142 4.18 -14.76 1.79
CA VAL A 142 5.50 -14.32 1.33
C VAL A 142 6.47 -14.17 2.49
N SER A 143 7.74 -14.48 2.25
CA SER A 143 8.83 -14.29 3.22
C SER A 143 9.41 -12.88 3.22
N ALA A 144 9.15 -12.11 2.16
CA ALA A 144 9.55 -10.71 2.05
C ALA A 144 8.54 -9.94 1.22
N ALA A 145 8.29 -8.68 1.58
CA ALA A 145 7.47 -7.73 0.83
C ALA A 145 7.98 -6.30 1.06
N THR A 146 7.61 -5.36 0.22
CA THR A 146 7.87 -3.94 0.48
C THR A 146 6.56 -3.22 0.78
N ALA A 147 6.42 -2.65 1.98
CA ALA A 147 5.32 -1.76 2.29
C ALA A 147 5.57 -0.38 1.69
N LEU A 148 4.70 0.02 0.78
CA LEU A 148 4.69 1.32 0.12
C LEU A 148 3.60 2.18 0.77
N ILE A 149 4.00 3.28 1.40
CA ILE A 149 3.08 4.17 2.12
C ILE A 149 3.01 5.50 1.38
N GLY A 150 1.79 5.93 1.09
CA GLY A 150 1.54 7.09 0.26
C GLY A 150 0.20 7.79 0.52
N GLU A 151 -0.04 8.84 -0.26
CA GLU A 151 -1.33 9.54 -0.30
C GLU A 151 -2.22 9.10 -1.46
N SER A 152 -1.66 8.42 -2.46
CA SER A 152 -2.37 7.82 -3.59
C SER A 152 -1.53 6.67 -4.17
N SER A 153 -2.10 5.86 -5.07
CA SER A 153 -1.34 4.78 -5.71
C SER A 153 -0.14 5.27 -6.52
N ALA A 154 -0.14 6.53 -6.96
CA ALA A 154 0.97 7.14 -7.70
C ALA A 154 1.86 8.08 -6.86
N ASP A 155 1.46 8.40 -5.63
CA ASP A 155 2.20 9.29 -4.70
C ASP A 155 2.64 8.49 -3.49
N ILE A 156 3.70 7.69 -3.69
CA ILE A 156 4.35 6.89 -2.64
C ILE A 156 5.46 7.73 -2.02
N ARG A 157 5.39 7.93 -0.71
CA ARG A 157 6.31 8.80 0.04
C ARG A 157 7.30 8.04 0.89
N GLN A 158 6.92 6.85 1.34
CA GLN A 158 7.75 6.03 2.20
C GLN A 158 7.74 4.58 1.72
N ARG A 159 8.88 3.91 1.87
CA ARG A 159 9.08 2.51 1.52
C ARG A 159 9.72 1.80 2.70
N LEU A 160 9.13 0.69 3.12
CA LEU A 160 9.64 -0.13 4.21
C LEU A 160 9.77 -1.57 3.73
N PRO A 161 11.00 -2.08 3.55
CA PRO A 161 11.22 -3.50 3.32
C PRO A 161 10.79 -4.29 4.57
N LEU A 162 9.94 -5.28 4.37
CA LEU A 162 9.46 -6.21 5.38
C LEU A 162 10.08 -7.57 5.09
N MET A 163 10.66 -8.21 6.11
CA MET A 163 11.19 -9.56 6.02
C MET A 163 10.69 -10.40 7.19
N GLU A 164 10.37 -11.66 6.91
CA GLU A 164 10.09 -12.67 7.92
C GLU A 164 11.41 -13.16 8.54
N ALA A 165 11.61 -12.93 9.84
CA ALA A 165 12.73 -13.44 10.62
C ALA A 165 12.52 -14.92 10.99
N ARG A 166 13.59 -15.59 11.47
CA ARG A 166 13.63 -17.04 11.76
C ARG A 166 12.60 -17.60 12.78
N ASN A 167 11.67 -16.78 13.29
CA ASN A 167 10.61 -17.18 14.23
C ASN A 167 9.21 -16.66 13.77
N ASP A 168 8.95 -16.53 12.47
CA ASP A 168 7.72 -15.97 11.88
C ASP A 168 7.42 -14.51 12.30
N LEU A 169 8.41 -13.82 12.88
CA LEU A 169 8.33 -12.42 13.27
C LEU A 169 8.77 -11.55 12.11
N TRP A 170 7.94 -10.58 11.73
CA TRP A 170 8.32 -9.59 10.73
C TRP A 170 9.16 -8.50 11.37
N VAL A 171 10.31 -8.21 10.75
CA VAL A 171 11.23 -7.14 11.16
C VAL A 171 11.52 -6.24 9.96
N ASP A 172 11.93 -5.01 10.23
CA ASP A 172 12.50 -4.18 9.19
C ASP A 172 13.98 -4.56 8.93
N PHE A 173 14.52 -4.06 7.81
CA PHE A 173 15.86 -4.41 7.37
C PHE A 173 16.96 -3.93 8.34
N LEU A 174 16.73 -2.81 9.04
CA LEU A 174 17.71 -2.23 9.98
C LEU A 174 17.78 -3.08 11.25
N ASP A 175 16.63 -3.52 11.76
CA ASP A 175 16.55 -4.41 12.91
C ASP A 175 17.18 -5.77 12.63
N LEU A 176 17.10 -6.28 11.39
CA LEU A 176 17.76 -7.52 10.99
C LEU A 176 19.31 -7.38 10.99
N ILE A 177 19.86 -6.25 10.54
CA ILE A 177 21.31 -6.01 10.57
C ILE A 177 21.80 -5.96 12.02
N ILE A 178 21.07 -5.26 12.90
CA ILE A 178 21.42 -5.21 14.33
C ILE A 178 21.38 -6.62 14.94
N PHE A 179 20.37 -7.42 14.58
CA PHE A 179 20.24 -8.80 15.04
C PHE A 179 21.39 -9.71 14.54
N ILE A 180 21.80 -9.57 13.28
CA ILE A 180 22.92 -10.33 12.69
C ILE A 180 24.27 -9.89 13.26
N CYS A 181 24.47 -8.60 13.53
CA CYS A 181 25.71 -8.07 14.10
C CYS A 181 25.87 -8.34 15.60
N ALA A 182 24.79 -8.72 16.30
CA ALA A 182 24.82 -9.07 17.72
C ALA A 182 25.09 -10.58 18.00
N LEU A 183 25.26 -11.38 16.94
CA LEU A 183 25.62 -12.81 16.95
C LEU A 183 27.08 -13.00 16.53
#